data_AF-A0A2I0SF45-F1
#
_entry.id   AF-A0A2I0SF45-F1
#
_cell.length_a   1.000
_cell.length_b   1.000
_cell.length_c   1.000
_cell.angle_alpha   90.00
_cell.angle_beta   90.00
_cell.angle_gamma   90.00
#
_symmetry.space_group_name_H-M   'P 1'
#
loop_
_entity.id
_entity.type
_entity.pdbx_description
1 polymer ?
#
loop_
_entity_poly.entity_id
_entity_poly.type
_entity_poly.pdbx_seq_one_letter_code
_entity_poly.pdbx_strand_id
1 'polypeptide(L)'
;MHTAVAETVQPCPDCGAEVRGDSRFPLWCAACDWNVDPERPEEKRGRIARARHAQAQRHGERLLAELSAGGALRARRDSSAVLAVALALVVHALTLSLTAGGVWLLVQGWGGWGMVPGAFLLALGWSLRPRFARLPENKPVLRRADAPELFALTDEVARVAGTRGVDAIAVDGEINASVRSYGVRGRRLLTLGLPLWEVLTPQQRIALLGHEMGHYVNGDTRHGLVVGTAYRSLTTWHYYFAPVGHDALDDSDFFTLILNTIYVVPRLLVRGVLTVLDGLTLRASQRAEYLADRTAARVGSTQAALELMEHLLISDSAAVVLQRESNLTALKGPRGRRDAATPADELWQRLAAEMSSVPERERARLRRAGTLRGHSVDATHPPTHLRHACLLTGEPAPAAVATDTEREHRIAGELAAARTTVARRILQDGY
;
A
#
# COMPACT_ATOMS: atom_id res chain seq x y z
N MET A 1 -31.90 3.10 -10.62
CA MET A 1 -32.17 2.27 -11.81
C MET A 1 -31.42 0.96 -11.58
N HIS A 2 -32.10 -0.08 -11.08
CA HIS A 2 -31.48 -1.41 -11.00
C HIS A 2 -31.31 -1.92 -12.42
N THR A 3 -30.10 -1.85 -12.96
CA THR A 3 -29.73 -2.60 -14.16
C THR A 3 -29.97 -4.06 -13.83
N ALA A 4 -30.96 -4.67 -14.46
CA ALA A 4 -31.18 -6.11 -14.40
C ALA A 4 -29.86 -6.77 -14.82
N VAL A 5 -29.20 -7.44 -13.88
CA VAL A 5 -27.97 -8.18 -14.13
C VAL A 5 -28.34 -9.32 -15.07
N ALA A 6 -27.86 -9.25 -16.31
CA ALA A 6 -28.13 -10.29 -17.30
C ALA A 6 -27.23 -11.49 -16.99
N GLU A 7 -27.83 -12.59 -16.54
CA GLU A 7 -27.14 -13.86 -16.42
C GLU A 7 -26.82 -14.38 -17.83
N THR A 8 -25.54 -14.66 -18.07
CA THR A 8 -25.05 -15.24 -19.33
C THR A 8 -24.79 -16.72 -19.11
N VAL A 9 -25.30 -17.57 -19.99
CA VAL A 9 -25.09 -19.03 -19.95
C VAL A 9 -24.57 -19.48 -21.31
N GLN A 10 -23.43 -20.17 -21.33
CA GLN A 10 -22.89 -20.81 -22.53
C GLN A 10 -22.05 -22.03 -22.19
N PRO A 11 -21.92 -23.01 -23.11
CA PRO A 11 -20.96 -24.09 -22.92
C PRO A 11 -19.52 -23.56 -22.98
N CYS A 12 -18.65 -24.10 -22.13
CA CYS A 12 -17.23 -23.82 -22.15
C CYS A 12 -16.63 -24.27 -23.48
N PRO A 13 -15.86 -23.42 -24.19
CA PRO A 13 -15.26 -23.81 -25.47
C PRO A 13 -14.20 -24.91 -25.32
N ASP A 14 -13.52 -24.99 -24.17
CA ASP A 14 -12.45 -25.98 -23.96
C ASP A 14 -12.94 -27.36 -23.51
N CYS A 15 -13.90 -27.42 -22.57
CA CYS A 15 -14.33 -28.68 -21.95
C CYS A 15 -15.83 -29.01 -22.11
N GLY A 16 -16.62 -28.12 -22.74
CA GLY A 16 -18.06 -28.31 -22.94
C GLY A 16 -18.92 -28.16 -21.69
N ALA A 17 -18.34 -27.97 -20.49
CA ALA A 17 -19.09 -27.75 -19.26
C ALA A 17 -19.93 -26.46 -19.32
N GLU A 18 -21.12 -26.46 -18.73
CA GLU A 18 -21.96 -25.26 -18.67
C GLU A 18 -21.29 -24.16 -17.83
N VAL A 19 -21.19 -22.97 -18.41
CA VAL A 19 -20.62 -21.79 -17.78
C VAL A 19 -21.71 -20.73 -17.63
N ARG A 20 -21.97 -20.33 -16.38
CA ARG A 20 -22.89 -19.25 -16.03
C ARG A 20 -22.12 -18.06 -15.48
N GLY A 21 -22.48 -16.84 -15.84
CA GLY A 21 -21.82 -15.65 -15.31
C GLY A 21 -22.66 -14.39 -15.35
N ASP A 22 -22.24 -13.44 -14.52
CA ASP A 22 -22.79 -12.09 -14.45
C ASP A 22 -22.14 -11.22 -15.53
N SER A 23 -22.94 -10.49 -16.31
CA SER A 23 -22.46 -9.67 -17.43
C SER A 23 -21.47 -8.56 -17.02
N ARG A 24 -21.36 -8.24 -15.73
CA ARG A 24 -20.36 -7.30 -15.19
C ARG A 24 -18.95 -7.88 -15.17
N PHE A 25 -18.78 -9.19 -15.21
CA PHE A 25 -17.51 -9.87 -14.99
C PHE A 25 -17.13 -10.82 -16.14
N PRO A 26 -15.84 -11.16 -16.30
CA PRO A 26 -15.42 -12.12 -17.29
C PRO A 26 -16.06 -13.50 -17.09
N LEU A 27 -16.61 -14.05 -18.17
CA LEU A 27 -17.12 -15.41 -18.13
C LEU A 27 -15.96 -16.41 -18.15
N TRP A 28 -15.90 -17.34 -17.19
CA TRP A 28 -14.79 -18.29 -17.03
C TRP A 28 -15.28 -19.67 -16.57
N CYS A 29 -14.53 -20.75 -16.85
CA CYS A 29 -14.91 -22.11 -16.49
C CYS A 29 -14.21 -22.61 -15.22
N ALA A 30 -14.97 -23.00 -14.20
CA ALA A 30 -14.42 -23.55 -12.95
C ALA A 30 -13.87 -24.99 -13.08
N ALA A 31 -14.25 -25.72 -14.14
CA ALA A 31 -13.85 -27.10 -14.36
C ALA A 31 -12.46 -27.22 -15.02
N CYS A 32 -12.13 -26.34 -15.97
CA CYS A 32 -10.87 -26.39 -16.72
C CYS A 32 -10.06 -25.08 -16.69
N ASP A 33 -10.48 -24.10 -15.88
CA ASP A 33 -9.86 -22.77 -15.76
C ASP A 33 -9.83 -21.94 -17.06
N TRP A 34 -10.65 -22.31 -18.06
CA TRP A 34 -10.80 -21.49 -19.26
C TRP A 34 -11.22 -20.06 -18.91
N ASN A 35 -10.51 -19.09 -19.48
CA ASN A 35 -10.75 -17.64 -19.31
C ASN A 35 -10.74 -17.15 -17.85
N VAL A 36 -10.09 -17.88 -16.94
CA VAL A 36 -9.93 -17.46 -15.54
C VAL A 36 -9.13 -16.16 -15.43
N ASP A 37 -8.20 -15.93 -16.35
CA ASP A 37 -7.35 -14.76 -16.43
C ASP A 37 -7.32 -14.22 -17.88
N PRO A 38 -8.35 -13.48 -18.31
CA PRO A 38 -8.50 -13.01 -19.70
C PRO A 38 -7.49 -11.93 -20.07
N GLU A 39 -7.06 -11.15 -19.08
CA GLU A 39 -6.07 -10.10 -19.27
C GLU A 39 -4.69 -10.74 -19.35
N ARG A 40 -3.93 -10.39 -20.38
CA ARG A 40 -2.52 -10.79 -20.43
C ARG A 40 -1.83 -10.25 -19.18
N PRO A 41 -1.10 -11.07 -18.41
CA PRO A 41 -0.29 -10.56 -17.32
C PRO A 41 0.55 -9.42 -17.87
N GLU A 42 0.54 -8.25 -17.22
CA GLU A 42 1.43 -7.17 -17.62
C GLU A 42 2.84 -7.75 -17.76
N GLU A 43 3.38 -7.75 -18.99
CA GLU A 43 4.71 -8.28 -19.22
C GLU A 43 5.67 -7.45 -18.38
N LYS A 44 6.18 -8.05 -17.30
CA LYS A 44 7.16 -7.43 -16.40
C LYS A 44 8.39 -7.07 -17.24
N ARG A 45 8.48 -5.80 -17.65
CA ARG A 45 9.51 -5.30 -18.56
C ARG A 45 10.90 -5.53 -17.94
N GLY A 46 11.69 -6.43 -18.56
CA GLY A 46 13.10 -6.67 -18.24
C GLY A 46 13.39 -7.94 -17.42
N ARG A 47 14.61 -8.49 -17.61
CA ARG A 47 15.08 -9.73 -16.96
C ARG A 47 15.16 -9.62 -15.43
N ILE A 48 15.54 -8.46 -14.92
CA ILE A 48 15.70 -8.21 -13.48
C ILE A 48 14.35 -8.26 -12.75
N ALA A 49 13.30 -7.67 -13.32
CA ALA A 49 11.96 -7.66 -12.72
C ALA A 49 11.39 -9.09 -12.60
N ARG A 50 11.58 -9.91 -13.65
CA ARG A 50 11.22 -11.33 -13.65
C ARG A 50 11.98 -12.12 -12.58
N ALA A 51 13.30 -11.94 -12.51
CA ALA A 51 14.13 -12.61 -11.51
C ALA A 51 13.72 -12.25 -10.07
N ARG A 52 13.43 -10.98 -9.79
CA ARG A 52 12.95 -10.53 -8.47
C ARG A 52 11.61 -11.15 -8.11
N HIS A 53 10.67 -11.17 -9.04
CA HIS A 53 9.36 -11.75 -8.78
C HIS A 53 9.45 -13.26 -8.50
N ALA A 54 10.23 -13.99 -9.31
CA ALA A 54 10.50 -15.40 -9.04
C ALA A 54 11.20 -15.62 -7.68
N GLN A 55 12.12 -14.72 -7.30
CA GLN A 55 12.76 -14.76 -5.99
C GLN A 55 11.75 -14.52 -4.86
N ALA A 56 10.88 -13.53 -4.99
CA ALA A 56 9.83 -13.21 -4.01
C ALA A 56 8.87 -14.39 -3.83
N GLN A 57 8.45 -15.03 -4.92
CA GLN A 57 7.59 -16.21 -4.87
C GLN A 57 8.27 -17.36 -4.10
N ARG A 58 9.51 -17.72 -4.46
CA ARG A 58 10.27 -18.78 -3.77
C ARG A 58 10.48 -18.50 -2.28
N HIS A 59 10.70 -17.23 -1.91
CA HIS A 59 10.86 -16.86 -0.50
C HIS A 59 9.54 -17.01 0.27
N GLY A 60 8.42 -16.58 -0.31
CA GLY A 60 7.09 -16.75 0.27
C GLY A 60 6.75 -18.23 0.48
N GLU A 61 6.96 -19.06 -0.56
CA GLU A 61 6.70 -20.52 -0.49
C GLU A 61 7.54 -21.19 0.61
N ARG A 62 8.83 -20.85 0.72
CA ARG A 62 9.71 -21.39 1.77
C ARG A 62 9.27 -20.96 3.17
N LEU A 63 8.90 -19.69 3.34
CA LEU A 63 8.42 -19.18 4.63
C LEU A 63 7.10 -19.85 5.04
N LEU A 64 6.19 -20.07 4.09
CA LEU A 64 4.96 -20.82 4.32
C LEU A 64 5.25 -22.27 4.71
N ALA A 65 6.17 -22.95 4.01
CA ALA A 65 6.56 -24.32 4.37
C ALA A 65 7.18 -24.40 5.78
N GLU A 66 8.05 -23.45 6.14
CA GLU A 66 8.62 -23.33 7.49
C GLU A 66 7.52 -23.16 8.56
N LEU A 67 6.52 -22.33 8.28
CA LEU A 67 5.35 -22.11 9.13
C LEU A 67 4.49 -23.36 9.30
N SER A 68 4.14 -24.01 8.19
CA SER A 68 3.33 -25.23 8.18
C SER A 68 4.02 -26.40 8.87
N ALA A 69 5.35 -26.43 8.91
CA ALA A 69 6.14 -27.41 9.66
C ALA A 69 6.25 -27.10 11.17
N GLY A 70 5.52 -26.12 11.70
CA GLY A 70 5.56 -25.74 13.12
C GLY A 70 6.72 -24.82 13.49
N GLY A 71 7.41 -24.24 12.51
CA GLY A 71 8.47 -23.27 12.73
C GLY A 71 7.94 -21.97 13.35
N ALA A 72 8.63 -21.46 14.37
CA ALA A 72 8.32 -20.14 14.91
C ALA A 72 8.92 -19.03 14.02
N LEU A 73 8.07 -18.14 13.50
CA LEU A 73 8.50 -16.92 12.84
C LEU A 73 9.03 -15.91 13.87
N ARG A 74 10.26 -16.12 14.38
CA ARG A 74 10.94 -15.11 15.18
C ARG A 74 11.72 -14.17 14.28
N ALA A 75 11.69 -12.88 14.62
CA ALA A 75 12.54 -11.87 13.99
C ALA A 75 14.03 -12.16 14.28
N ARG A 76 14.66 -13.01 13.47
CA ARG A 76 16.10 -13.27 13.56
C ARG A 76 16.87 -12.13 12.88
N ARG A 77 17.90 -11.60 13.55
CA ARG A 77 18.93 -10.78 12.90
C ARG A 77 19.76 -11.70 12.02
N ASP A 78 19.41 -11.77 10.74
CA ASP A 78 20.20 -12.46 9.74
C ASP A 78 21.29 -11.52 9.17
N SER A 79 22.25 -12.10 8.45
CA SER A 79 23.32 -11.34 7.78
C SER A 79 22.77 -10.32 6.79
N SER A 80 21.63 -10.62 6.16
CA SER A 80 20.92 -9.72 5.24
C SER A 80 20.45 -8.44 5.93
N ALA A 81 19.88 -8.55 7.14
CA ALA A 81 19.46 -7.40 7.93
C ALA A 81 20.65 -6.53 8.35
N VAL A 82 21.78 -7.14 8.72
CA VAL A 82 23.03 -6.42 9.04
C VAL A 82 23.54 -5.68 7.81
N LEU A 83 23.57 -6.35 6.65
CA LEU A 83 24.01 -5.74 5.39
C LEU A 83 23.07 -4.63 4.92
N ALA A 84 21.76 -4.77 5.11
CA ALA A 84 20.78 -3.73 4.82
C ALA A 84 20.99 -2.49 5.70
N VAL A 85 21.27 -2.69 6.99
CA VAL A 85 21.63 -1.59 7.91
C VAL A 85 22.95 -0.94 7.48
N ALA A 86 23.98 -1.73 7.16
CA ALA A 86 25.27 -1.21 6.70
C ALA A 86 25.11 -0.36 5.43
N LEU A 87 24.34 -0.84 4.44
CA LEU A 87 24.05 -0.10 3.22
C LEU A 87 23.26 1.19 3.49
N ALA A 88 22.27 1.14 4.39
CA ALA A 88 21.54 2.33 4.81
C ALA A 88 22.46 3.36 5.51
N LEU A 89 23.40 2.90 6.33
CA LEU A 89 24.40 3.77 6.96
C LEU A 89 25.33 4.41 5.92
N VAL A 90 25.72 3.70 4.86
CA VAL A 90 26.50 4.28 3.74
C VAL A 90 25.72 5.39 3.03
N VAL A 91 24.42 5.21 2.80
CA VAL A 91 23.55 6.25 2.20
C VAL A 91 23.51 7.50 3.08
N HIS A 92 23.34 7.33 4.39
CA HIS A 92 23.34 8.44 5.34
C HIS A 92 24.72 9.11 5.44
N ALA A 93 25.80 8.32 5.46
CA ALA A 93 27.17 8.81 5.49
C ALA A 93 27.52 9.62 4.23
N LEU A 94 27.04 9.22 3.05
CA LEU A 94 27.21 10.00 1.82
C LEU A 94 26.59 11.39 1.95
N THR A 95 25.37 11.47 2.48
CA THR A 95 24.70 12.78 2.66
C THR A 95 25.43 13.64 3.69
N LEU A 96 25.85 13.03 4.80
CA LEU A 96 26.62 13.71 5.83
C LEU A 96 27.94 14.26 5.29
N SER A 97 28.67 13.46 4.49
CA SER A 97 29.93 13.86 3.86
C SER A 97 29.75 15.02 2.88
N LEU A 98 28.68 15.02 2.08
CA LEU A 98 28.36 16.16 1.19
C LEU A 98 28.10 17.44 1.98
N THR A 99 27.31 17.36 3.06
CA THR A 99 27.04 18.51 3.92
C THR A 99 28.30 19.00 4.63
N ALA A 100 29.08 18.10 5.24
CA ALA A 100 30.32 18.45 5.94
C ALA A 100 31.38 19.05 5.00
N GLY A 101 31.56 18.47 3.80
CA GLY A 101 32.44 19.00 2.76
C GLY A 101 31.98 20.37 2.27
N GLY A 102 30.67 20.58 2.10
CA GLY A 102 30.09 21.88 1.77
C GLY A 102 30.39 22.94 2.82
N VAL A 103 30.17 22.63 4.11
CA VAL A 103 30.53 23.54 5.22
C VAL A 103 32.03 23.84 5.22
N TRP A 104 32.87 22.81 5.09
CA TRP A 104 34.31 22.97 5.11
C TRP A 104 34.81 23.90 3.99
N LEU A 105 34.32 23.73 2.76
CA LEU A 105 34.64 24.62 1.63
C LEU A 105 34.15 26.05 1.83
N LEU A 106 32.98 26.25 2.42
CA LEU A 106 32.49 27.59 2.74
C LEU A 106 33.35 28.30 3.78
N VAL A 107 33.81 27.57 4.80
CA VAL A 107 34.65 28.12 5.86
C VAL A 107 36.04 28.45 5.33
N GLN A 108 36.68 27.54 4.59
CA GLN A 108 38.02 27.74 4.06
C GLN A 108 38.07 28.72 2.88
N GLY A 109 37.01 28.74 2.06
CA GLY A 109 36.91 29.58 0.86
C GLY A 109 36.17 30.89 1.07
N TRP A 110 35.96 31.32 2.32
CA TRP A 110 35.17 32.50 2.65
C TRP A 110 35.69 33.76 1.93
N GLY A 111 34.81 34.45 1.20
CA GLY A 111 35.16 35.62 0.40
C GLY A 111 35.82 35.32 -0.95
N GLY A 112 35.95 34.04 -1.33
CA GLY A 112 36.56 33.61 -2.58
C GLY A 112 35.73 32.59 -3.37
N TRP A 113 36.31 32.08 -4.46
CA TRP A 113 35.64 31.14 -5.37
C TRP A 113 35.24 29.80 -4.74
N GLY A 114 35.86 29.41 -3.61
CA GLY A 114 35.50 28.21 -2.85
C GLY A 114 34.07 28.23 -2.27
N MET A 115 33.44 29.41 -2.20
CA MET A 115 32.05 29.55 -1.78
C MET A 115 31.05 28.88 -2.73
N VAL A 116 31.32 28.91 -4.04
CA VAL A 116 30.42 28.35 -5.06
C VAL A 116 30.28 26.83 -4.92
N PRO A 117 31.37 26.02 -4.95
CA PRO A 117 31.26 24.58 -4.75
C PRO A 117 30.79 24.23 -3.32
N GLY A 118 31.14 25.03 -2.31
CA GLY A 118 30.64 24.84 -0.94
C GLY A 118 29.11 24.99 -0.85
N ALA A 119 28.56 26.06 -1.42
CA ALA A 119 27.13 26.31 -1.47
C ALA A 119 26.40 25.24 -2.31
N PHE A 120 26.99 24.81 -3.43
CA PHE A 120 26.44 23.72 -4.24
C PHE A 120 26.35 22.40 -3.46
N LEU A 121 27.41 22.01 -2.75
CA LEU A 121 27.42 20.80 -1.93
C LEU A 121 26.43 20.88 -0.77
N LEU A 122 26.26 22.06 -0.16
CA LEU A 122 25.22 22.27 0.86
C LEU A 122 23.81 22.16 0.29
N ALA A 123 23.54 22.76 -0.87
CA ALA A 123 22.26 22.64 -1.55
C ALA A 123 21.95 21.18 -1.90
N LEU A 124 22.95 20.45 -2.39
CA LEU A 124 22.84 19.02 -2.68
C LEU A 124 22.60 18.20 -1.41
N GLY A 125 23.43 18.36 -0.38
CA GLY A 125 23.28 17.68 0.90
C GLY A 125 21.93 17.97 1.56
N TRP A 126 21.46 19.22 1.51
CA TRP A 126 20.13 19.60 1.96
C TRP A 126 19.04 18.88 1.16
N SER A 127 19.10 18.88 -0.18
CA SER A 127 18.11 18.21 -1.02
C SER A 127 18.02 16.70 -0.75
N LEU A 128 19.18 16.06 -0.58
CA LEU A 128 19.34 14.62 -0.41
C LEU A 128 19.14 14.12 1.04
N ARG A 129 19.06 15.02 2.02
CA ARG A 129 19.00 14.68 3.46
C ARG A 129 17.87 13.71 3.81
N PRO A 130 18.06 12.84 4.83
CA PRO A 130 17.01 11.99 5.36
C PRO A 130 15.79 12.81 5.77
N ARG A 131 14.63 12.51 5.18
CA ARG A 131 13.37 13.17 5.51
C ARG A 131 12.54 12.28 6.44
N PHE A 132 12.16 12.85 7.57
CA PHE A 132 11.13 12.29 8.43
C PHE A 132 9.77 12.55 7.81
N ALA A 133 8.88 11.56 7.93
CA ALA A 133 7.49 11.76 7.57
C ALA A 133 6.90 12.93 8.36
N ARG A 134 6.07 13.72 7.70
CA ARG A 134 5.22 14.74 8.32
C ARG A 134 3.77 14.29 8.28
N LEU A 135 2.94 14.93 9.09
CA LEU A 135 1.50 14.77 8.95
C LEU A 135 1.07 15.33 7.59
N PRO A 136 0.11 14.68 6.90
CA PRO A 136 -0.41 15.20 5.65
C PRO A 136 -1.16 16.51 5.93
N GLU A 137 -0.87 17.53 5.13
CA GLU A 137 -1.55 18.84 5.19
C GLU A 137 -2.84 18.81 4.36
N ASN A 138 -2.87 17.99 3.31
CA ASN A 138 -3.96 17.93 2.35
C ASN A 138 -4.98 16.84 2.65
N LYS A 139 -5.05 16.27 3.86
CA LYS A 139 -5.99 15.16 4.21
C LYS A 139 -6.55 15.41 5.61
N PRO A 140 -7.83 15.06 5.91
CA PRO A 140 -8.34 15.10 7.28
C PRO A 140 -7.43 14.32 8.22
N VAL A 141 -7.01 14.95 9.32
CA VAL A 141 -6.20 14.32 10.38
C VAL A 141 -6.93 14.46 11.69
N LEU A 142 -7.35 13.33 12.23
CA LEU A 142 -8.04 13.19 13.51
C LEU A 142 -7.03 12.97 14.63
N ARG A 143 -7.25 13.67 15.74
CA ARG A 143 -6.60 13.48 17.03
C ARG A 143 -7.55 12.77 17.99
N ARG A 144 -7.04 12.37 19.14
CA ARG A 144 -7.80 11.65 20.17
C ARG A 144 -9.08 12.37 20.60
N ALA A 145 -9.08 13.70 20.60
CA ALA A 145 -10.27 14.49 20.92
C ALA A 145 -11.33 14.49 19.80
N ASP A 146 -10.92 14.28 18.55
CA ASP A 146 -11.80 14.31 17.38
C ASP A 146 -12.50 12.96 17.17
N ALA A 147 -11.87 11.86 17.56
CA ALA A 147 -12.38 10.49 17.35
C ALA A 147 -12.06 9.55 18.54
N PRO A 148 -12.56 9.84 19.76
CA PRO A 148 -12.18 9.11 20.97
C PRO A 148 -12.44 7.60 20.90
N GLU A 149 -13.56 7.16 20.35
CA GLU A 149 -13.93 5.74 20.24
C GLU A 149 -13.06 5.00 19.22
N LEU A 150 -12.76 5.62 18.08
CA LEU A 150 -11.85 5.05 17.08
C LEU A 150 -10.42 4.91 17.64
N PHE A 151 -9.94 5.91 18.37
CA PHE A 151 -8.65 5.81 19.06
C PHE A 151 -8.67 4.74 20.15
N ALA A 152 -9.76 4.62 20.92
CA ALA A 152 -9.91 3.58 21.93
C ALA A 152 -9.90 2.17 21.31
N LEU A 153 -10.59 1.99 20.18
CA LEU A 153 -10.55 0.73 19.42
C LEU A 153 -9.13 0.42 18.92
N THR A 154 -8.45 1.43 18.38
CA THR A 154 -7.07 1.27 17.90
C THR A 154 -6.10 0.93 19.03
N ASP A 155 -6.26 1.53 20.22
CA ASP A 155 -5.45 1.23 21.40
C ASP A 155 -5.73 -0.20 21.93
N GLU A 156 -6.99 -0.63 21.89
CA GLU A 156 -7.40 -2.00 22.25
C GLU A 156 -6.77 -3.04 21.32
N VAL A 157 -6.86 -2.81 20.01
CA VAL A 157 -6.21 -3.61 18.97
C VAL A 157 -4.70 -3.63 19.18
N ALA A 158 -4.08 -2.47 19.43
CA ALA A 158 -2.64 -2.37 19.66
C ALA A 158 -2.19 -3.17 20.89
N ARG A 159 -2.97 -3.14 21.98
CA ARG A 159 -2.71 -3.92 23.20
C ARG A 159 -2.72 -5.42 22.91
N VAL A 160 -3.69 -5.93 22.15
CA VAL A 160 -3.73 -7.34 21.75
C VAL A 160 -2.57 -7.66 20.79
N ALA A 161 -2.29 -6.78 19.84
CA ALA A 161 -1.17 -6.92 18.91
C ALA A 161 0.20 -6.95 19.62
N GLY A 162 0.32 -6.36 20.81
CA GLY A 162 1.55 -6.28 21.59
C GLY A 162 2.37 -5.02 21.28
N THR A 163 1.71 -3.94 20.88
CA THR A 163 2.33 -2.67 20.49
C THR A 163 1.63 -1.48 21.15
N ARG A 164 2.23 -0.30 21.09
CA ARG A 164 1.54 0.94 21.52
C ARG A 164 0.54 1.41 20.45
N GLY A 165 -0.49 2.14 20.86
CA GLY A 165 -1.43 2.77 19.92
C GLY A 165 -0.81 3.86 19.05
N VAL A 166 -1.67 4.53 18.28
CA VAL A 166 -1.30 5.60 17.35
C VAL A 166 -1.47 7.00 17.95
N ASP A 167 -0.77 7.97 17.35
CA ASP A 167 -0.73 9.37 17.79
C ASP A 167 -1.62 10.29 16.93
N ALA A 168 -1.99 9.83 15.74
CA ALA A 168 -2.86 10.52 14.79
C ALA A 168 -3.50 9.50 13.82
N ILE A 169 -4.68 9.82 13.32
CA ILE A 169 -5.35 9.05 12.25
C ILE A 169 -5.60 10.01 11.08
N ALA A 170 -4.98 9.76 9.93
CA ALA A 170 -5.31 10.43 8.68
C ALA A 170 -6.39 9.63 7.93
N VAL A 171 -7.23 10.33 7.19
CA VAL A 171 -8.29 9.71 6.39
C VAL A 171 -8.14 10.16 4.93
N ASP A 172 -8.21 9.24 3.98
CA ASP A 172 -8.12 9.55 2.56
C ASP A 172 -9.01 8.68 1.66
N GLY A 173 -8.92 8.93 0.35
CA GLY A 173 -9.72 8.27 -0.67
C GLY A 173 -9.06 7.05 -1.31
N GLU A 174 -7.96 6.53 -0.78
CA GLU A 174 -7.30 5.35 -1.34
C GLU A 174 -8.04 4.07 -0.90
N ILE A 175 -8.00 3.00 -1.69
CA ILE A 175 -8.46 1.67 -1.24
C ILE A 175 -7.31 0.98 -0.50
N ASN A 176 -6.94 1.52 0.67
CA ASN A 176 -5.81 1.02 1.44
C ASN A 176 -5.90 1.40 2.92
N ALA A 177 -5.09 0.78 3.77
CA ALA A 177 -4.70 1.32 5.06
C ALA A 177 -3.18 1.26 5.18
N SER A 178 -2.61 2.14 6.00
CA SER A 178 -1.17 2.07 6.27
C SER A 178 -0.84 2.65 7.62
N VAL A 179 0.22 2.14 8.24
CA VAL A 179 0.79 2.77 9.42
C VAL A 179 2.24 3.20 9.21
N ARG A 180 2.58 4.42 9.66
CA ARG A 180 3.94 4.97 9.50
C ARG A 180 4.38 5.78 10.70
N SER A 181 5.68 5.77 10.94
CA SER A 181 6.32 6.65 11.92
C SER A 181 6.59 8.03 11.32
N TYR A 182 6.29 9.09 12.08
CA TYR A 182 6.46 10.48 11.68
C TYR A 182 7.09 11.35 12.77
N GLY A 183 7.74 12.43 12.33
CA GLY A 183 8.53 13.32 13.18
C GLY A 183 9.77 12.66 13.79
N VAL A 184 10.58 13.47 14.47
CA VAL A 184 11.82 13.02 15.13
C VAL A 184 11.57 12.14 16.36
N ARG A 185 10.39 12.31 16.99
CA ARG A 185 9.97 11.50 18.16
C ARG A 185 9.39 10.14 17.78
N GLY A 186 9.32 9.81 16.48
CA GLY A 186 8.77 8.54 16.02
C GLY A 186 7.31 8.32 16.41
N ARG A 187 6.48 9.37 16.31
CA ARG A 187 5.03 9.27 16.51
C ARG A 187 4.41 8.40 15.42
N ARG A 188 3.28 7.76 15.67
CA ARG A 188 2.63 6.83 14.73
C ARG A 188 1.40 7.48 14.11
N LEU A 189 1.33 7.41 12.79
CA LEU A 189 0.18 7.84 12.00
C LEU A 189 -0.43 6.61 11.35
N LEU A 190 -1.69 6.34 11.64
CA LEU A 190 -2.53 5.42 10.87
C LEU A 190 -3.20 6.23 9.75
N THR A 191 -3.11 5.78 8.51
CA THR A 191 -3.87 6.32 7.39
C THR A 191 -4.97 5.31 7.05
N LEU A 192 -6.22 5.74 7.10
CA LEU A 192 -7.39 4.94 6.74
C LEU A 192 -7.95 5.45 5.42
N GLY A 193 -7.89 4.60 4.40
CA GLY A 193 -8.61 4.80 3.15
C GLY A 193 -10.09 4.50 3.34
N LEU A 194 -10.95 5.51 3.18
CA LEU A 194 -12.39 5.37 3.38
C LEU A 194 -13.03 4.35 2.44
N PRO A 195 -12.69 4.29 1.14
CA PRO A 195 -13.22 3.24 0.28
C PRO A 195 -13.06 1.83 0.84
N LEU A 196 -11.89 1.51 1.42
CA LEU A 196 -11.65 0.22 2.05
C LEU A 196 -12.44 0.11 3.36
N TRP A 197 -12.42 1.14 4.21
CA TRP A 197 -13.13 1.11 5.50
C TRP A 197 -14.64 0.91 5.36
N GLU A 198 -15.27 1.56 4.38
CA GLU A 198 -16.73 1.53 4.19
C GLU A 198 -17.25 0.19 3.66
N VAL A 199 -16.43 -0.58 2.93
CA VAL A 199 -16.83 -1.89 2.38
C VAL A 199 -16.62 -3.05 3.35
N LEU A 200 -15.84 -2.84 4.42
CA LEU A 200 -15.53 -3.85 5.41
C LEU A 200 -16.57 -3.92 6.52
N THR A 201 -16.84 -5.14 6.99
CA THR A 201 -17.62 -5.38 8.20
C THR A 201 -16.85 -4.93 9.45
N PRO A 202 -17.51 -4.72 10.60
CA PRO A 202 -16.84 -4.30 11.84
C PRO A 202 -15.66 -5.21 12.24
N GLN A 203 -15.83 -6.52 12.15
CA GLN A 203 -14.76 -7.48 12.48
C GLN A 203 -13.63 -7.47 11.46
N GLN A 204 -13.92 -7.25 10.18
CA GLN A 204 -12.89 -7.09 9.16
C GLN A 204 -12.10 -5.78 9.34
N ARG A 205 -12.74 -4.69 9.80
CA ARG A 205 -12.04 -3.44 10.19
C ARG A 205 -11.09 -3.68 11.36
N ILE A 206 -11.52 -4.44 12.35
CA ILE A 206 -10.67 -4.85 13.48
C ILE A 206 -9.48 -5.70 12.99
N ALA A 207 -9.71 -6.64 12.07
CA ALA A 207 -8.65 -7.43 11.45
C ALA A 207 -7.67 -6.53 10.66
N LEU A 208 -8.17 -5.54 9.91
CA LEU A 208 -7.36 -4.56 9.18
C LEU A 208 -6.47 -3.76 10.14
N LEU A 209 -7.03 -3.22 11.23
CA LEU A 209 -6.25 -2.53 12.25
C LEU A 209 -5.20 -3.46 12.88
N GLY A 210 -5.56 -4.74 13.10
CA GLY A 210 -4.64 -5.76 13.62
C GLY A 210 -3.47 -6.03 12.67
N HIS A 211 -3.73 -6.09 11.36
CA HIS A 211 -2.70 -6.21 10.32
C HIS A 211 -1.74 -5.01 10.39
N GLU A 212 -2.28 -3.79 10.32
CA GLU A 212 -1.47 -2.56 10.34
C GLU A 212 -0.61 -2.45 11.60
N MET A 213 -1.18 -2.73 12.79
CA MET A 213 -0.44 -2.69 14.05
C MET A 213 0.61 -3.81 14.15
N GLY A 214 0.40 -4.94 13.46
CA GLY A 214 1.33 -6.06 13.38
C GLY A 214 2.71 -5.66 12.84
N HIS A 215 2.77 -4.72 11.89
CA HIS A 215 4.03 -4.24 11.30
C HIS A 215 5.02 -3.67 12.32
N TYR A 216 4.54 -3.17 13.47
CA TYR A 216 5.41 -2.63 14.52
C TYR A 216 6.06 -3.68 15.42
N VAL A 217 5.51 -4.89 15.51
CA VAL A 217 6.00 -5.95 16.42
C VAL A 217 6.79 -7.02 15.68
N ASN A 218 6.56 -7.15 14.37
CA ASN A 218 7.05 -8.27 13.58
C ASN A 218 8.43 -8.05 12.94
N GLY A 219 9.13 -6.99 13.36
CA GLY A 219 10.53 -6.75 12.99
C GLY A 219 10.72 -6.43 11.51
N ASP A 220 9.78 -5.69 10.91
CA ASP A 220 9.98 -5.19 9.55
C ASP A 220 11.11 -4.15 9.51
N THR A 221 12.25 -4.59 8.95
CA THR A 221 13.43 -3.75 8.76
C THR A 221 13.14 -2.46 7.99
N ARG A 222 12.19 -2.47 7.04
CA ARG A 222 11.84 -1.29 6.23
C ARG A 222 11.08 -0.23 7.02
N HIS A 223 10.35 -0.64 8.06
CA HIS A 223 9.67 0.26 8.99
C HIS A 223 10.62 0.82 10.07
N GLY A 224 11.86 0.31 10.16
CA GLY A 224 12.90 0.85 11.02
C GLY A 224 13.38 2.24 10.59
N LEU A 225 13.84 3.05 11.55
CA LEU A 225 14.27 4.43 11.29
C LEU A 225 15.44 4.50 10.30
N VAL A 226 16.48 3.68 10.48
CA VAL A 226 17.72 3.76 9.67
C VAL A 226 17.47 3.33 8.23
N VAL A 227 16.96 2.10 8.03
CA VAL A 227 16.69 1.55 6.70
C VAL A 227 15.54 2.28 6.02
N GLY A 228 14.45 2.57 6.74
CA GLY A 228 13.29 3.26 6.18
C GLY A 228 13.58 4.71 5.74
N THR A 229 14.41 5.45 6.48
CA THR A 229 14.85 6.79 6.02
C THR A 229 15.78 6.70 4.83
N ALA A 230 16.70 5.72 4.77
CA ALA A 230 17.55 5.50 3.62
C ALA A 230 16.73 5.15 2.36
N TYR A 231 15.71 4.28 2.51
CA TYR A 231 14.79 3.94 1.42
C TYR A 231 14.09 5.20 0.89
N ARG A 232 13.54 6.03 1.77
CA ARG A 232 12.90 7.30 1.39
C ARG A 232 13.87 8.28 0.73
N SER A 233 15.10 8.36 1.20
CA SER A 233 16.14 9.17 0.55
C SER A 233 16.39 8.67 -0.86
N LEU A 234 16.69 7.37 -1.02
CA LEU A 234 16.96 6.77 -2.32
C LEU A 234 15.79 6.90 -3.31
N THR A 235 14.53 6.72 -2.87
CA THR A 235 13.37 6.94 -3.75
C THR A 235 13.22 8.40 -4.16
N THR A 236 13.47 9.33 -3.23
CA THR A 236 13.50 10.77 -3.53
C THR A 236 14.62 11.12 -4.52
N TRP A 237 15.81 10.54 -4.34
CA TRP A 237 16.95 10.76 -5.25
C TRP A 237 16.64 10.19 -6.64
N HIS A 238 16.03 9.00 -6.69
CA HIS A 238 15.62 8.39 -7.95
C HIS A 238 14.60 9.26 -8.70
N TYR A 239 13.66 9.86 -7.96
CA TYR A 239 12.69 10.81 -8.50
C TYR A 239 13.38 12.08 -9.03
N TYR A 240 14.36 12.64 -8.31
CA TYR A 240 15.11 13.82 -8.79
C TYR A 240 15.94 13.56 -10.05
N PHE A 241 16.33 12.32 -10.30
CA PHE A 241 17.01 11.92 -11.54
C PHE A 241 16.04 11.36 -12.59
N ALA A 242 14.73 11.59 -12.45
CA ALA A 242 13.78 11.25 -13.50
C ALA A 242 14.04 12.11 -14.75
N PRO A 243 13.84 11.56 -15.97
CA PRO A 243 14.04 12.33 -17.19
C PRO A 243 13.04 13.49 -17.22
N VAL A 244 13.51 14.67 -17.60
CA VAL A 244 12.64 15.80 -17.85
C VAL A 244 11.93 15.56 -19.19
N GLY A 245 10.61 15.71 -19.21
CA GLY A 245 9.81 15.53 -20.43
C GLY A 245 10.14 16.60 -21.48
N HIS A 246 10.00 16.23 -22.76
CA HIS A 246 10.13 17.16 -23.87
C HIS A 246 8.76 17.78 -24.15
N ASP A 247 8.64 19.10 -24.01
CA ASP A 247 7.49 19.84 -24.55
C ASP A 247 7.80 20.17 -26.01
N ALA A 248 6.99 19.65 -26.94
CA ALA A 248 7.21 19.75 -28.39
C ALA A 248 7.16 21.19 -28.96
N LEU A 249 6.99 22.21 -28.12
CA LEU A 249 6.90 23.62 -28.47
C LEU A 249 8.08 24.45 -27.90
N ASP A 250 9.05 23.82 -27.23
CA ASP A 250 10.16 24.52 -26.57
C ASP A 250 11.52 24.21 -27.23
N ASP A 251 12.28 25.26 -27.60
CA ASP A 251 13.57 25.18 -28.29
C ASP A 251 14.74 24.70 -27.37
N SER A 252 14.44 24.27 -26.14
CA SER A 252 15.43 23.88 -25.11
C SER A 252 15.95 22.44 -25.23
N ASP A 253 15.67 21.76 -26.35
CA ASP A 253 15.87 20.31 -26.56
C ASP A 253 17.31 19.82 -26.34
N PHE A 254 18.32 20.61 -26.70
CA PHE A 254 19.73 20.25 -26.51
C PHE A 254 20.17 20.26 -25.04
N PHE A 255 19.71 21.25 -24.26
CA PHE A 255 20.02 21.34 -22.84
C PHE A 255 19.34 20.20 -22.06
N THR A 256 18.09 19.90 -22.42
CA THR A 256 17.33 18.78 -21.86
C THR A 256 18.00 17.43 -22.16
N LEU A 257 18.53 17.23 -23.38
CA LEU A 257 19.30 16.03 -23.73
C LEU A 257 20.57 15.88 -22.88
N ILE A 258 21.33 16.95 -22.70
CA ILE A 258 22.55 16.94 -21.86
C ILE A 258 22.20 16.60 -20.42
N LEU A 259 21.19 17.27 -19.84
CA LEU A 259 20.74 17.01 -18.48
C LEU A 259 20.29 15.55 -18.30
N ASN A 260 19.45 15.06 -19.22
CA ASN A 260 18.97 13.68 -19.18
C ASN A 260 20.14 12.68 -19.27
N THR A 261 21.17 12.97 -20.08
CA THR A 261 22.39 12.15 -20.18
C THR A 261 23.19 12.14 -18.88
N ILE A 262 23.35 13.30 -18.23
CA ILE A 262 24.01 13.41 -16.92
C ILE A 262 23.24 12.63 -15.85
N TYR A 263 21.91 12.62 -15.89
CA TYR A 263 21.07 11.93 -14.91
C TYR A 263 21.06 10.41 -15.05
N VAL A 264 21.45 9.85 -16.21
CA VAL A 264 21.45 8.38 -16.42
C VAL A 264 22.31 7.67 -15.38
N VAL A 265 23.56 8.10 -15.17
CA VAL A 265 24.51 7.39 -14.30
C VAL A 265 24.06 7.42 -12.83
N PRO A 266 23.77 8.59 -12.21
CA PRO A 266 23.22 8.65 -10.86
C PRO A 266 21.93 7.85 -10.70
N ARG A 267 21.01 7.94 -11.68
CA ARG A 267 19.75 7.20 -11.65
C ARG A 267 19.97 5.69 -11.62
N LEU A 268 20.88 5.17 -12.45
CA LEU A 268 21.22 3.75 -12.48
C LEU A 268 21.88 3.28 -11.19
N LEU A 269 22.79 4.08 -10.62
CA LEU A 269 23.41 3.79 -9.33
C LEU A 269 22.38 3.73 -8.21
N VAL A 270 21.53 4.75 -8.08
CA VAL A 270 20.45 4.80 -7.07
C VAL A 270 19.49 3.62 -7.25
N ARG A 271 19.10 3.30 -8.49
CA ARG A 271 18.27 2.13 -8.79
C ARG A 271 18.97 0.84 -8.39
N GLY A 272 20.28 0.71 -8.63
CA GLY A 272 21.08 -0.45 -8.22
C GLY A 272 21.11 -0.62 -6.71
N VAL A 273 21.32 0.46 -5.96
CA VAL A 273 21.29 0.45 -4.48
C VAL A 273 19.91 0.07 -3.96
N LEU A 274 18.83 0.65 -4.51
CA LEU A 274 17.45 0.26 -4.17
C LEU A 274 17.20 -1.23 -4.44
N THR A 275 17.68 -1.74 -5.57
CA THR A 275 17.57 -3.15 -5.96
C THR A 275 18.20 -4.08 -4.93
N VAL A 276 19.40 -3.75 -4.48
CA VAL A 276 20.13 -4.53 -3.48
C VAL A 276 19.41 -4.46 -2.14
N LEU A 277 19.01 -3.25 -1.72
CA LEU A 277 18.31 -3.04 -0.46
C LEU A 277 16.94 -3.78 -0.43
N ASP A 278 16.20 -3.76 -1.55
CA ASP A 278 14.98 -4.55 -1.73
C ASP A 278 15.25 -6.04 -1.50
N GLY A 279 16.27 -6.59 -2.16
CA GLY A 279 16.63 -8.01 -2.05
C GLY A 279 17.06 -8.43 -0.65
N LEU A 280 17.82 -7.57 0.05
CA LEU A 280 18.27 -7.83 1.42
C LEU A 280 17.13 -7.80 2.44
N THR A 281 16.10 -6.98 2.18
CA THR A 281 14.96 -6.81 3.10
C THR A 281 13.77 -7.71 2.74
N LEU A 282 13.72 -8.28 1.53
CA LEU A 282 12.58 -9.03 1.00
C LEU A 282 12.08 -10.14 1.92
N ARG A 283 12.97 -11.02 2.40
CA ARG A 283 12.58 -12.13 3.29
C ARG A 283 12.00 -11.61 4.61
N ALA A 284 12.60 -10.56 5.17
CA ALA A 284 12.13 -9.96 6.41
C ALA A 284 10.77 -9.28 6.24
N SER A 285 10.55 -8.59 5.12
CA SER A 285 9.26 -8.00 4.76
C SER A 285 8.17 -9.06 4.57
N GLN A 286 8.43 -10.11 3.79
CA GLN A 286 7.47 -11.19 3.58
C GLN A 286 7.10 -11.94 4.88
N ARG A 287 8.08 -12.14 5.76
CA ARG A 287 7.81 -12.69 7.09
C ARG A 287 6.93 -11.75 7.93
N ALA A 288 7.20 -10.44 7.87
CA ALA A 288 6.41 -9.45 8.59
C ALA A 288 4.95 -9.43 8.12
N GLU A 289 4.70 -9.60 6.82
CA GLU A 289 3.35 -9.77 6.25
C GLU A 289 2.62 -10.99 6.84
N TYR A 290 3.23 -12.18 6.81
CA TYR A 290 2.59 -13.37 7.40
C TYR A 290 2.31 -13.22 8.90
N LEU A 291 3.22 -12.57 9.63
CA LEU A 291 3.02 -12.30 11.05
C LEU A 291 1.95 -11.22 11.29
N ALA A 292 1.84 -10.22 10.41
CA ALA A 292 0.80 -9.21 10.45
C ALA A 292 -0.57 -9.84 10.17
N ASP A 293 -0.66 -10.78 9.23
CA ASP A 293 -1.87 -11.56 8.97
C ASP A 293 -2.28 -12.40 10.18
N ARG A 294 -1.33 -13.10 10.81
CA ARG A 294 -1.61 -13.81 12.07
C ARG A 294 -2.05 -12.87 13.20
N THR A 295 -1.56 -11.63 13.20
CA THR A 295 -2.00 -10.61 14.15
C THR A 295 -3.42 -10.15 13.84
N ALA A 296 -3.75 -9.93 12.56
CA ALA A 296 -5.10 -9.64 12.10
C ALA A 296 -6.08 -10.75 12.53
N ALA A 297 -5.72 -12.02 12.31
CA ALA A 297 -6.53 -13.16 12.71
C ALA A 297 -6.71 -13.28 14.23
N ARG A 298 -5.65 -13.04 15.01
CA ARG A 298 -5.74 -13.05 16.47
C ARG A 298 -6.61 -11.93 17.02
N VAL A 299 -6.53 -10.74 16.43
CA VAL A 299 -7.29 -9.56 16.89
C VAL A 299 -8.75 -9.66 16.45
N GLY A 300 -9.02 -9.89 15.16
CA GLY A 300 -10.35 -9.83 14.56
C GLY A 300 -11.04 -11.16 14.25
N SER A 301 -10.35 -12.30 14.41
CA SER A 301 -10.67 -13.68 13.96
C SER A 301 -10.02 -14.09 12.64
N THR A 302 -9.72 -15.40 12.51
CA THR A 302 -9.22 -15.97 11.26
C THR A 302 -10.17 -15.73 10.09
N GLN A 303 -11.49 -15.86 10.31
CA GLN A 303 -12.49 -15.61 9.27
C GLN A 303 -12.45 -14.16 8.78
N ALA A 304 -12.45 -13.19 9.70
CA ALA A 304 -12.40 -11.77 9.34
C ALA A 304 -11.11 -11.40 8.58
N ALA A 305 -9.99 -12.02 8.92
CA ALA A 305 -8.72 -11.82 8.21
C ALA A 305 -8.71 -12.44 6.80
N LEU A 306 -9.36 -13.61 6.62
CA LEU A 306 -9.55 -14.22 5.31
C LEU A 306 -10.45 -13.35 4.41
N GLU A 307 -11.60 -12.94 4.93
CA GLU A 307 -12.54 -12.08 4.20
C GLU A 307 -11.93 -10.71 3.87
N LEU A 308 -11.12 -10.14 4.77
CA LEU A 308 -10.36 -8.92 4.48
C LEU A 308 -9.44 -9.08 3.26
N MET A 309 -8.69 -10.20 3.17
CA MET A 309 -7.86 -10.46 1.98
C MET A 309 -8.70 -10.65 0.71
N GLU A 310 -9.89 -11.24 0.82
CA GLU A 310 -10.81 -11.34 -0.32
C GLU A 310 -11.31 -9.96 -0.77
N HIS A 311 -11.58 -9.04 0.16
CA HIS A 311 -11.90 -7.65 -0.17
C HIS A 311 -10.74 -6.93 -0.88
N LEU A 312 -9.49 -7.24 -0.52
CA LEU A 312 -8.32 -6.71 -1.24
C LEU A 312 -8.18 -7.29 -2.65
N LEU A 313 -8.67 -8.50 -2.93
CA LEU A 313 -8.68 -9.07 -4.29
C LEU A 313 -9.68 -8.38 -5.23
N ILE A 314 -10.73 -7.75 -4.68
CA ILE A 314 -11.75 -7.02 -5.44
C ILE A 314 -11.54 -5.50 -5.40
N SER A 315 -10.39 -5.00 -4.93
CA SER A 315 -10.09 -3.57 -4.84
C SER A 315 -10.23 -2.86 -6.18
N ASP A 316 -9.85 -3.52 -7.28
CA ASP A 316 -9.96 -2.95 -8.63
C ASP A 316 -11.43 -2.71 -9.03
N SER A 317 -12.35 -3.55 -8.55
CA SER A 317 -13.79 -3.32 -8.75
C SER A 317 -14.27 -2.08 -8.00
N ALA A 318 -13.77 -1.86 -6.77
CA ALA A 318 -14.07 -0.64 -6.02
C ALA A 318 -13.51 0.61 -6.71
N ALA A 319 -12.28 0.53 -7.26
CA ALA A 319 -11.69 1.62 -8.03
C ALA A 319 -12.53 1.99 -9.26
N VAL A 320 -13.02 1.00 -10.00
CA VAL A 320 -13.91 1.20 -11.15
C VAL A 320 -15.22 1.89 -10.74
N VAL A 321 -15.81 1.52 -9.60
CA VAL A 321 -17.02 2.17 -9.08
C VAL A 321 -16.76 3.64 -8.73
N LEU A 322 -15.67 3.93 -8.01
CA LEU A 322 -15.32 5.31 -7.64
C LEU A 322 -15.02 6.17 -8.85
N GLN A 323 -14.26 5.64 -9.82
CA GLN A 323 -13.99 6.30 -11.09
C GLN A 323 -15.29 6.59 -11.86
N ARG A 324 -16.21 5.62 -11.92
CA ARG A 324 -17.52 5.79 -12.57
C ARG A 324 -18.33 6.90 -11.92
N GLU A 325 -18.42 6.93 -10.59
CA GLU A 325 -19.17 7.96 -9.86
C GLU A 325 -18.55 9.35 -10.02
N SER A 326 -17.22 9.44 -10.02
CA SER A 326 -16.49 10.67 -10.31
C SER A 326 -16.79 11.19 -11.73
N ASN A 327 -16.73 10.31 -12.73
CA ASN A 327 -17.02 10.64 -14.12
C ASN A 327 -18.47 11.08 -14.32
N LEU A 328 -19.44 10.38 -13.71
CA LEU A 328 -20.86 10.76 -13.75
C LEU A 328 -21.10 12.15 -13.14
N THR A 329 -20.36 12.50 -12.09
CA THR A 329 -20.44 13.82 -11.47
C THR A 329 -19.82 14.90 -12.36
N ALA A 330 -18.69 14.61 -13.00
CA ALA A 330 -18.05 15.52 -13.96
C ALA A 330 -18.97 15.84 -15.16
N LEU A 331 -19.74 14.87 -15.65
CA LEU A 331 -20.70 15.05 -16.76
C LEU A 331 -21.85 16.01 -16.43
N LYS A 332 -22.22 16.16 -15.16
CA LYS A 332 -23.27 17.11 -14.73
C LYS A 332 -22.83 18.59 -14.76
N GLY A 333 -21.57 18.85 -15.13
CA GLY A 333 -21.02 20.19 -15.30
C GLY A 333 -20.82 20.99 -13.99
N PRO A 334 -20.51 22.30 -14.09
CA PRO A 334 -20.19 23.13 -12.92
C PRO A 334 -21.33 23.29 -11.90
N ARG A 335 -22.58 23.26 -12.36
CA ARG A 335 -23.77 23.25 -11.49
C ARG A 335 -23.89 21.91 -10.77
N GLY A 336 -23.71 20.80 -11.48
CA GLY A 336 -23.63 19.46 -10.89
C GLY A 336 -22.50 19.27 -9.89
N ARG A 337 -21.34 19.94 -10.06
CA ARG A 337 -20.23 19.93 -9.07
C ARG A 337 -20.49 20.77 -7.81
N ARG A 338 -21.31 21.82 -7.92
CA ARG A 338 -21.77 22.63 -6.77
C ARG A 338 -22.92 21.95 -6.01
N ASP A 339 -23.81 21.30 -6.76
CA ASP A 339 -24.92 20.48 -6.22
C ASP A 339 -24.48 19.05 -5.86
N ALA A 340 -23.25 18.63 -6.19
CA ALA A 340 -22.62 17.39 -5.73
C ALA A 340 -22.24 17.47 -4.24
N ALA A 341 -23.18 17.94 -3.42
CA ALA A 341 -23.48 17.30 -2.16
C ALA A 341 -24.42 16.11 -2.45
N THR A 342 -24.00 15.17 -3.30
CA THR A 342 -24.42 13.78 -3.09
C THR A 342 -24.11 13.51 -1.62
N PRO A 343 -25.08 13.12 -0.77
CA PRO A 343 -24.77 12.81 0.62
C PRO A 343 -23.59 11.85 0.57
N ALA A 344 -22.49 12.14 1.27
CA ALA A 344 -21.33 11.27 1.24
C ALA A 344 -21.75 9.81 1.52
N ASP A 345 -22.78 9.65 2.36
CA ASP A 345 -23.50 8.41 2.62
C ASP A 345 -23.98 7.69 1.35
N GLU A 346 -24.50 8.37 0.34
CA GLU A 346 -24.96 7.75 -0.90
C GLU A 346 -23.80 7.18 -1.72
N LEU A 347 -22.66 7.88 -1.81
CA LEU A 347 -21.45 7.34 -2.47
C LEU A 347 -20.98 6.07 -1.77
N TRP A 348 -20.85 6.12 -0.43
CA TRP A 348 -20.37 5.00 0.35
C TRP A 348 -21.35 3.82 0.37
N GLN A 349 -22.66 4.08 0.45
CA GLN A 349 -23.70 3.05 0.34
C GLN A 349 -23.69 2.37 -1.02
N ARG A 350 -23.54 3.11 -2.12
CA ARG A 350 -23.42 2.52 -3.46
C ARG A 350 -22.15 1.69 -3.61
N LEU A 351 -21.02 2.18 -3.11
CA LEU A 351 -19.77 1.42 -3.10
C LEU A 351 -19.92 0.11 -2.34
N ALA A 352 -20.44 0.17 -1.11
CA ALA A 352 -20.68 -1.02 -0.29
C ALA A 352 -21.68 -1.98 -0.94
N ALA A 353 -22.77 -1.47 -1.52
CA ALA A 353 -23.76 -2.28 -2.24
C ALA A 353 -23.14 -3.00 -3.44
N GLU A 354 -22.38 -2.30 -4.29
CA GLU A 354 -21.71 -2.90 -5.44
C GLU A 354 -20.70 -3.97 -5.00
N MET A 355 -19.87 -3.69 -3.99
CA MET A 355 -18.88 -4.67 -3.49
C MET A 355 -19.54 -5.90 -2.86
N SER A 356 -20.65 -5.73 -2.14
CA SER A 356 -21.43 -6.84 -1.60
C SER A 356 -22.10 -7.69 -2.69
N SER A 357 -22.42 -7.07 -3.83
CA SER A 357 -23.08 -7.71 -4.97
C SER A 357 -22.13 -8.48 -5.89
N VAL A 358 -20.81 -8.45 -5.65
CA VAL A 358 -19.83 -9.24 -6.41
C VAL A 358 -20.11 -10.73 -6.16
N PRO A 359 -20.44 -11.52 -7.20
CA PRO A 359 -20.80 -12.93 -7.03
C PRO A 359 -19.63 -13.77 -6.53
N GLU A 360 -19.92 -14.84 -5.78
CA GLU A 360 -18.90 -15.79 -5.31
C GLU A 360 -18.10 -16.41 -6.46
N ARG A 361 -18.73 -16.60 -7.62
CA ARG A 361 -18.04 -17.06 -8.84
C ARG A 361 -16.90 -16.12 -9.25
N GLU A 362 -17.09 -14.81 -9.13
CA GLU A 362 -16.04 -13.85 -9.47
C GLU A 362 -14.95 -13.83 -8.41
N ARG A 363 -15.31 -13.90 -7.12
CA ARG A 363 -14.33 -14.04 -6.03
C ARG A 363 -13.48 -15.30 -6.21
N ALA A 364 -14.10 -16.43 -6.56
CA ALA A 364 -13.41 -17.67 -6.89
C ALA A 364 -12.47 -17.52 -8.10
N ARG A 365 -12.90 -16.80 -9.15
CA ARG A 365 -12.05 -16.49 -10.30
C ARG A 365 -10.80 -15.74 -9.87
N LEU A 366 -10.97 -14.66 -9.10
CA LEU A 366 -9.87 -13.80 -8.66
C LEU A 366 -8.89 -14.55 -7.74
N ARG A 367 -9.38 -15.47 -6.90
CA ARG A 367 -8.51 -16.37 -6.12
C ARG A 367 -7.65 -17.28 -7.01
N ARG A 368 -8.23 -17.86 -8.07
CA ARG A 368 -7.50 -18.71 -9.03
C ARG A 368 -6.54 -17.90 -9.90
N ALA A 369 -7.00 -16.79 -10.46
CA ALA A 369 -6.16 -15.85 -11.21
C ALA A 369 -5.00 -15.34 -10.34
N GLY A 370 -5.26 -15.01 -9.08
CA GLY A 370 -4.24 -14.61 -8.12
C GLY A 370 -3.24 -15.71 -7.78
N THR A 371 -3.66 -16.97 -7.84
CA THR A 371 -2.75 -18.13 -7.71
C THR A 371 -1.87 -18.28 -8.95
N LEU A 372 -2.47 -18.21 -10.15
CA LEU A 372 -1.77 -18.32 -11.44
C LEU A 372 -0.74 -17.20 -11.66
N ARG A 373 -1.13 -15.95 -11.38
CA ARG A 373 -0.26 -14.77 -11.53
C ARG A 373 0.81 -14.67 -10.44
N GLY A 374 0.65 -15.41 -9.34
CA GLY A 374 1.37 -15.11 -8.09
C GLY A 374 1.07 -13.69 -7.59
N HIS A 375 -0.20 -13.27 -7.68
CA HIS A 375 -0.64 -11.90 -7.40
C HIS A 375 -0.18 -11.43 -6.02
N SER A 376 0.53 -10.31 -5.99
CA SER A 376 0.99 -9.64 -4.79
C SER A 376 0.65 -8.16 -4.91
N VAL A 377 0.27 -7.53 -3.79
CA VAL A 377 -0.11 -6.10 -3.73
C VAL A 377 0.99 -5.22 -4.33
N ASP A 378 2.25 -5.59 -4.12
CA ASP A 378 3.39 -5.09 -4.89
C ASP A 378 4.45 -6.18 -5.07
N ALA A 379 5.55 -5.87 -5.77
CA ALA A 379 6.63 -6.81 -6.06
C ALA A 379 7.39 -7.34 -4.82
N THR A 380 7.11 -6.83 -3.62
CA THR A 380 7.78 -7.16 -2.37
C THR A 380 6.89 -7.86 -1.35
N HIS A 381 5.57 -7.82 -1.51
CA HIS A 381 4.63 -8.61 -0.71
C HIS A 381 4.65 -10.10 -1.12
N PRO A 382 4.40 -11.04 -0.19
CA PRO A 382 4.13 -12.41 -0.56
C PRO A 382 2.86 -12.47 -1.44
N PRO A 383 2.78 -13.43 -2.38
CA PRO A 383 1.55 -13.70 -3.10
C PRO A 383 0.35 -13.89 -2.16
N THR A 384 -0.77 -13.29 -2.53
CA THR A 384 -2.00 -13.25 -1.71
C THR A 384 -2.51 -14.64 -1.38
N HIS A 385 -2.42 -15.59 -2.33
CA HIS A 385 -2.82 -16.98 -2.10
C HIS A 385 -1.96 -17.69 -1.04
N LEU A 386 -0.67 -17.34 -0.92
CA LEU A 386 0.19 -17.89 0.14
C LEU A 386 -0.15 -17.30 1.51
N ARG A 387 -0.54 -16.02 1.56
CA ARG A 387 -1.01 -15.36 2.79
C ARG A 387 -2.33 -15.98 3.27
N HIS A 388 -3.24 -16.26 2.33
CA HIS A 388 -4.46 -17.01 2.58
C HIS A 388 -4.17 -18.42 3.12
N ALA A 389 -3.27 -19.17 2.49
CA ALA A 389 -2.85 -20.48 2.99
C ALA A 389 -2.20 -20.41 4.38
N CYS A 390 -1.41 -19.37 4.65
CA CYS A 390 -0.81 -19.13 5.96
C CYS A 390 -1.88 -18.97 7.06
N LEU A 391 -2.98 -18.28 6.77
CA LEU A 391 -4.06 -18.07 7.75
C LEU A 391 -4.88 -19.32 8.03
N LEU A 392 -4.93 -20.26 7.07
CA LEU A 392 -5.54 -21.57 7.23
C LEU A 392 -4.62 -22.58 7.92
N THR A 393 -3.37 -22.22 8.19
CA THR A 393 -2.41 -23.10 8.86
C THR A 393 -2.60 -23.03 10.38
N GLY A 394 -3.03 -24.13 10.99
CA GLY A 394 -3.27 -24.24 12.43
C GLY A 394 -4.76 -24.10 12.79
N GLU A 395 -5.06 -23.96 14.08
CA GLU A 395 -6.43 -23.80 14.55
C GLU A 395 -6.95 -22.37 14.28
N PRO A 396 -8.19 -22.21 13.78
CA PRO A 396 -8.82 -20.90 13.62
C PRO A 396 -8.89 -20.15 14.95
N ALA A 397 -8.45 -18.89 14.96
CA ALA A 397 -8.51 -18.03 16.13
C ALA A 397 -9.87 -17.31 16.20
N PRO A 398 -10.55 -17.29 17.38
CA PRO A 398 -11.69 -16.41 17.60
C PRO A 398 -11.25 -14.95 17.68
N ALA A 399 -12.20 -14.02 17.54
CA ALA A 399 -11.91 -12.60 17.69
C ALA A 399 -11.55 -12.27 19.14
N ALA A 400 -10.36 -11.69 19.36
CA ALA A 400 -9.96 -11.19 20.68
C ALA A 400 -10.51 -9.79 20.97
N VAL A 401 -10.81 -9.02 19.92
CA VAL A 401 -11.47 -7.72 20.01
C VAL A 401 -12.77 -7.81 19.24
N ALA A 402 -13.84 -7.35 19.87
CA ALA A 402 -15.16 -7.23 19.27
C ALA A 402 -15.72 -5.82 19.51
N THR A 403 -16.70 -5.47 18.70
CA THR A 403 -17.39 -4.18 18.73
C THR A 403 -18.88 -4.44 18.65
N ASP A 404 -19.67 -3.60 19.32
CA ASP A 404 -21.12 -3.64 19.28
C ASP A 404 -21.68 -2.56 18.35
N THR A 405 -22.96 -2.64 18.03
CA THR A 405 -23.62 -1.71 17.10
C THR A 405 -23.57 -0.27 17.58
N GLU A 406 -23.58 -0.03 18.89
CA GLU A 406 -23.55 1.32 19.45
C GLU A 406 -22.17 1.96 19.26
N ARG A 407 -21.11 1.21 19.54
CA ARG A 407 -19.72 1.62 19.32
C ARG A 407 -19.45 1.88 17.84
N GLU A 408 -19.92 1.02 16.94
CA GLU A 408 -19.81 1.25 15.50
C GLU A 408 -20.54 2.52 15.07
N HIS A 409 -21.71 2.81 15.65
CA HIS A 409 -22.44 4.05 15.36
C HIS A 409 -21.68 5.29 15.83
N ARG A 410 -21.05 5.24 17.02
CA ARG A 410 -20.19 6.33 17.52
C ARG A 410 -18.98 6.55 16.61
N ILE A 411 -18.27 5.49 16.22
CA ILE A 411 -17.13 5.56 15.30
C ILE A 411 -17.57 6.15 13.94
N ALA A 412 -18.72 5.74 13.41
CA ALA A 412 -19.27 6.32 12.19
C ALA A 412 -19.56 7.83 12.33
N GLY A 413 -20.07 8.26 13.49
CA GLY A 413 -20.27 9.67 13.83
C GLY A 413 -18.95 10.46 13.88
N GLU A 414 -17.91 9.91 14.50
CA GLU A 414 -16.56 10.52 14.55
C GLU A 414 -15.95 10.71 13.16
N LEU A 415 -16.23 9.78 12.23
CA LEU A 415 -15.74 9.84 10.86
C LEU A 415 -16.60 10.70 9.92
N ALA A 416 -17.79 11.17 10.32
CA ALA A 416 -18.76 11.81 9.42
C ALA A 416 -18.20 13.02 8.63
N ALA A 417 -17.43 13.89 9.30
CA ALA A 417 -16.82 15.05 8.65
C ALA A 417 -15.71 14.65 7.66
N ALA A 418 -14.90 13.64 8.03
CA ALA A 418 -13.88 13.08 7.15
C ALA A 418 -14.50 12.38 5.94
N ARG A 419 -15.55 11.58 6.15
CA ARG A 419 -16.37 10.92 5.11
C ARG A 419 -16.87 11.92 4.08
N THR A 420 -17.41 13.04 4.52
CA THR A 420 -17.87 14.12 3.64
C THR A 420 -16.73 14.76 2.85
N THR A 421 -15.61 15.04 3.52
CA THR A 421 -14.47 15.71 2.89
C THR A 421 -13.83 14.85 1.81
N VAL A 422 -13.66 13.55 2.08
CA VAL A 422 -13.05 12.61 1.13
C VAL A 422 -13.99 12.31 -0.03
N ALA A 423 -15.28 12.05 0.23
CA ALA A 423 -16.25 11.84 -0.84
C ALA A 423 -16.27 13.02 -1.83
N ARG A 424 -16.27 14.26 -1.30
CA ARG A 424 -16.21 15.46 -2.14
C ARG A 424 -14.97 15.48 -3.03
N ARG A 425 -13.80 15.16 -2.49
CA ARG A 425 -12.55 15.14 -3.27
C ARG A 425 -12.58 14.11 -4.37
N ILE A 426 -12.99 12.88 -4.09
CA ILE A 426 -13.12 11.82 -5.10
C ILE A 426 -14.04 12.27 -6.25
N LEU A 427 -15.17 12.91 -5.92
CA LEU A 427 -16.16 13.35 -6.91
C LEU A 427 -15.74 14.61 -7.69
N GLN A 428 -14.92 15.50 -7.10
CA GLN A 428 -14.52 16.77 -7.72
C GLN A 428 -13.18 16.68 -8.44
N ASP A 429 -12.18 16.08 -7.81
CA ASP A 429 -10.79 16.04 -8.25
C ASP A 429 -10.50 14.81 -9.13
N GLY A 430 -11.38 13.81 -9.11
CA GLY A 430 -11.13 12.50 -9.71
C GLY A 430 -10.86 11.43 -8.65
N TYR A 431 -11.14 10.18 -9.00
CA TYR A 431 -10.56 9.02 -8.32
C TYR A 431 -9.24 8.66 -9.01
#